data_AF-C3ZZF1-F1
#
_entry.id   AF-C3ZZF1-F1
#
_cell.length_a   1.000
_cell.length_b   1.000
_cell.length_c   1.000
_cell.angle_alpha   90.00
_cell.angle_beta   90.00
_cell.angle_gamma   90.00
#
_symmetry.space_group_name_H-M   'P 1'
#
loop_
_entity.id
_entity.type
_entity.pdbx_description
1 polymer ?
#
loop_
_entity_poly.entity_id
_entity_poly.type
_entity_poly.pdbx_seq_one_letter_code
_entity_poly.pdbx_strand_id
1 'polypeptide(L)'
;MPPKNRGNSGAAKSKKAEDKKKDKIIEDKTFGLKNKKGNKQQKFIQHVTHQVKVGGTAKDMRKLQEKKEQEKLEKEKKKKEAEELNKLFRPAATQQKLGKGVDPKSVVCAFFKQGLCKKGDKCKFSHDLSMERKSEKRSLYVDVRDEDLEKDTMENWDEAKLQEVVNQKHGEADKKKGNETKIVCKYFLEAIEQEKYGWFWSCPNGESCIYRHALPPGFVLKKKENKLEKKDEISLEELIERERAALGPDTTRVTLETFIAWKKRKIQEKKKKLEDNKAKKKADFKSGKTLMVSGREVFEFRPELVEDDDDDDDVDV
;
A
#
# COMPACT_ATOMS: atom_id res chain seq x y z
N MET A 1 37.59 -51.80 -1.13
CA MET A 1 36.39 -51.78 -2.00
C MET A 1 35.16 -52.01 -1.14
N PRO A 2 34.20 -51.07 -1.06
CA PRO A 2 33.02 -51.16 -0.20
C PRO A 2 31.88 -51.98 -0.84
N PRO A 3 30.98 -52.57 -0.03
CA PRO A 3 30.08 -53.64 -0.46
C PRO A 3 28.79 -53.13 -1.15
N LYS A 4 28.35 -53.88 -2.16
CA LYS A 4 27.15 -53.64 -2.97
C LYS A 4 25.86 -53.78 -2.14
N ASN A 5 25.12 -52.67 -2.04
CA ASN A 5 23.76 -52.60 -1.52
C ASN A 5 22.79 -53.37 -2.43
N ARG A 6 22.21 -54.47 -1.93
CA ARG A 6 21.14 -55.22 -2.62
C ARG A 6 19.82 -54.46 -2.46
N GLY A 7 19.49 -53.66 -3.46
CA GLY A 7 18.24 -52.90 -3.56
C GLY A 7 16.99 -53.80 -3.64
N ASN A 8 16.06 -53.50 -2.73
CA ASN A 8 14.68 -53.96 -2.63
C ASN A 8 13.89 -53.74 -3.95
N SER A 9 13.91 -54.72 -4.86
CA SER A 9 13.20 -54.70 -6.14
C SER A 9 11.96 -55.62 -6.19
N GLY A 10 11.48 -56.11 -5.05
CA GLY A 10 10.30 -56.99 -4.94
C GLY A 10 8.96 -56.26 -4.77
N ALA A 11 8.92 -55.11 -4.09
CA ALA A 11 7.67 -54.47 -3.68
C ALA A 11 6.97 -53.63 -4.79
N ALA A 12 7.71 -53.16 -5.80
CA ALA A 12 7.14 -52.33 -6.87
C ALA A 12 6.34 -53.13 -7.91
N LYS A 13 6.66 -54.43 -8.09
CA LYS A 13 5.96 -55.31 -9.05
C LYS A 13 4.58 -55.76 -8.54
N SER A 14 4.39 -55.89 -7.22
CA SER A 14 3.12 -56.32 -6.62
C SER A 14 2.04 -55.22 -6.68
N LYS A 15 2.40 -53.96 -6.41
CA LYS A 15 1.45 -52.84 -6.42
C LYS A 15 0.88 -52.56 -7.81
N LYS A 16 1.73 -52.61 -8.84
CA LYS A 16 1.30 -52.46 -10.25
C LYS A 16 0.41 -53.61 -10.73
N ALA A 17 0.56 -54.80 -10.16
CA ALA A 17 -0.33 -55.93 -10.44
C ALA A 17 -1.68 -55.80 -9.73
N GLU A 18 -1.70 -55.23 -8.53
CA GLU A 18 -2.92 -54.96 -7.76
C GLU A 18 -3.76 -53.84 -8.40
N ASP A 19 -3.12 -52.77 -8.87
CA ASP A 19 -3.79 -51.66 -9.56
C ASP A 19 -4.42 -52.11 -10.87
N LYS A 20 -3.73 -52.94 -11.66
CA LYS A 20 -4.30 -53.57 -12.87
C LYS A 20 -5.50 -54.47 -12.58
N LYS A 21 -5.53 -55.16 -11.43
CA LYS A 21 -6.69 -55.96 -11.01
C LYS A 21 -7.87 -55.06 -10.64
N LYS A 22 -7.63 -53.96 -9.93
CA LYS A 22 -8.65 -52.95 -9.59
C LYS A 22 -9.22 -52.28 -10.84
N ASP A 23 -8.39 -51.94 -11.82
CA ASP A 23 -8.82 -51.38 -13.10
C ASP A 23 -9.68 -52.37 -13.90
N LYS A 24 -9.32 -53.66 -13.94
CA LYS A 24 -10.17 -54.71 -14.55
C LYS A 24 -11.53 -54.85 -13.86
N ILE A 25 -11.57 -54.80 -12.52
CA ILE A 25 -12.83 -54.86 -11.75
C ILE A 25 -13.70 -53.64 -12.04
N ILE A 26 -13.10 -52.46 -12.18
CA ILE A 26 -13.81 -51.24 -12.59
C ILE A 26 -14.36 -51.41 -14.00
N GLU A 27 -13.54 -51.89 -14.95
CA GLU A 27 -13.97 -52.12 -16.33
C GLU A 27 -15.15 -53.06 -16.43
N ASP A 28 -15.15 -54.15 -15.67
CA ASP A 28 -16.21 -55.15 -15.63
C ASP A 28 -17.50 -54.60 -14.97
N LYS A 29 -17.39 -53.98 -13.78
CA LYS A 29 -18.55 -53.41 -13.07
C LYS A 29 -19.16 -52.18 -13.74
N THR A 30 -18.41 -51.50 -14.62
CA THR A 30 -18.90 -50.34 -15.37
C THR A 30 -19.11 -50.65 -16.86
N PHE A 31 -18.97 -51.92 -17.25
CA PHE A 31 -19.18 -52.40 -18.61
C PHE A 31 -20.62 -52.11 -19.07
N GLY A 32 -20.79 -51.62 -20.30
CA GLY A 32 -22.11 -51.24 -20.86
C GLY A 32 -22.68 -49.90 -20.38
N LEU A 33 -22.16 -49.29 -19.29
CA LEU A 33 -22.58 -47.96 -18.82
C LEU A 33 -21.67 -46.83 -19.35
N LYS A 34 -20.43 -47.13 -19.74
CA LYS A 34 -19.46 -46.12 -20.20
C LYS A 34 -19.88 -45.33 -21.46
N ASN A 35 -20.70 -45.93 -22.33
CA ASN A 35 -21.23 -45.27 -23.54
C ASN A 35 -22.51 -44.46 -23.30
N LYS A 36 -23.10 -44.50 -22.10
CA LYS A 36 -24.30 -43.72 -21.78
C LYS A 36 -23.89 -42.41 -21.12
N LYS A 37 -24.13 -41.28 -21.81
CA LYS A 37 -23.77 -39.91 -21.37
C LYS A 37 -24.68 -39.34 -20.27
N GLY A 38 -25.55 -40.15 -19.65
CA GLY A 38 -26.50 -39.68 -18.64
C GLY A 38 -25.83 -39.35 -17.30
N ASN A 39 -26.22 -38.23 -16.68
CA ASN A 39 -25.64 -37.73 -15.42
C ASN A 39 -25.77 -38.76 -14.27
N LYS A 40 -26.87 -39.51 -14.21
CA LYS A 40 -27.06 -40.58 -13.21
C LYS A 40 -26.06 -41.73 -13.40
N GLN A 41 -25.82 -42.14 -14.65
CA GLN A 41 -24.86 -43.19 -14.99
C GLN A 41 -23.42 -42.74 -14.74
N GLN A 42 -23.09 -41.49 -15.05
CA GLN A 42 -21.76 -40.92 -14.74
C GLN A 42 -21.49 -40.88 -13.23
N LYS A 43 -22.48 -40.47 -12.41
CA LYS A 43 -22.37 -40.52 -10.94
C LYS A 43 -22.20 -41.94 -10.42
N PHE A 44 -22.88 -42.93 -10.99
CA PHE A 44 -22.71 -44.33 -10.62
C PHE A 44 -21.32 -44.86 -10.98
N ILE A 45 -20.80 -44.55 -12.19
CA ILE A 45 -19.43 -44.89 -12.60
C ILE A 45 -18.42 -44.23 -11.66
N GLN A 46 -18.61 -42.96 -11.28
CA GLN A 46 -17.76 -42.28 -10.30
C GLN A 46 -17.83 -42.94 -8.90
N HIS A 47 -19.01 -43.36 -8.46
CA HIS A 47 -19.17 -44.02 -7.17
C HIS A 47 -18.48 -45.40 -7.14
N VAL A 48 -18.69 -46.22 -8.17
CA VAL A 48 -18.08 -47.57 -8.29
C VAL A 48 -16.56 -47.47 -8.46
N THR A 49 -16.07 -46.53 -9.27
CA THR A 49 -14.62 -46.30 -9.42
C THR A 49 -13.99 -45.84 -8.11
N HIS A 50 -14.66 -44.96 -7.37
CA HIS A 50 -14.21 -44.52 -6.05
C HIS A 50 -14.22 -45.69 -5.05
N GLN A 51 -15.28 -46.50 -5.00
CA GLN A 51 -15.37 -47.63 -4.08
C GLN A 51 -14.27 -48.68 -4.31
N VAL A 52 -13.95 -48.99 -5.57
CA VAL A 52 -12.91 -49.98 -5.92
C VAL A 52 -11.49 -49.42 -5.73
N LYS A 53 -11.27 -48.11 -5.97
CA LYS A 53 -9.96 -47.46 -5.75
C LYS A 53 -9.70 -47.15 -4.28
N VAL A 54 -10.72 -46.81 -3.51
CA VAL A 54 -10.64 -46.40 -2.10
C VAL A 54 -10.80 -47.58 -1.14
N GLY A 55 -11.13 -48.78 -1.64
CA GLY A 55 -10.99 -50.04 -0.90
C GLY A 55 -9.54 -50.46 -0.60
N GLY A 56 -8.63 -49.49 -0.40
CA GLY A 56 -7.30 -49.70 0.15
C GLY A 56 -7.35 -49.84 1.67
N THR A 57 -6.34 -50.52 2.23
CA THR A 57 -6.22 -50.74 3.69
C THR A 57 -6.34 -49.43 4.48
N ALA A 58 -6.76 -49.49 5.76
CA ALA A 58 -6.89 -48.32 6.65
C ALA A 58 -5.66 -47.39 6.66
N LYS A 59 -4.48 -47.93 6.32
CA LYS A 59 -3.21 -47.21 6.18
C LYS A 59 -3.16 -46.23 5.00
N ASP A 60 -3.87 -46.51 3.90
CA ASP A 60 -3.89 -45.67 2.70
C ASP A 60 -4.87 -44.49 2.86
N MET A 61 -6.02 -44.71 3.52
CA MET A 61 -6.96 -43.64 3.88
C MET A 61 -6.32 -42.61 4.82
N ARG A 62 -5.57 -43.07 5.82
CA ARG A 62 -4.87 -42.21 6.77
C ARG A 62 -3.79 -41.35 6.08
N LYS A 63 -3.02 -41.93 5.15
CA LYS A 63 -2.02 -41.18 4.36
C LYS A 63 -2.63 -40.10 3.45
N LEU A 64 -3.80 -40.34 2.87
CA LEU A 64 -4.47 -39.34 2.05
C LEU A 64 -5.00 -38.17 2.90
N GLN A 65 -5.47 -38.47 4.11
CA GLN A 65 -5.96 -37.48 5.06
C GLN A 65 -4.82 -36.61 5.60
N GLU A 66 -3.69 -37.22 5.99
CA GLU A 66 -2.46 -36.53 6.38
C GLU A 66 -1.91 -35.62 5.27
N LYS A 67 -1.95 -36.05 4.01
CA LYS A 67 -1.50 -35.24 2.87
C LYS A 67 -2.40 -34.01 2.64
N LYS A 68 -3.72 -34.15 2.74
CA LYS A 68 -4.66 -33.02 2.62
C LYS A 68 -4.52 -32.04 3.77
N GLU A 69 -4.26 -32.53 4.98
CA GLU A 69 -4.04 -31.69 6.15
C GLU A 69 -2.73 -30.90 6.05
N GLN A 70 -1.64 -31.52 5.58
CA GLN A 70 -0.38 -30.82 5.28
C GLN A 70 -0.55 -29.73 4.22
N GLU A 71 -1.26 -30.02 3.14
CA GLU A 71 -1.49 -29.05 2.05
C GLU A 71 -2.34 -27.85 2.52
N LYS A 72 -3.33 -28.10 3.40
CA LYS A 72 -4.12 -27.05 4.05
C LYS A 72 -3.27 -26.20 4.99
N LEU A 73 -2.40 -26.83 5.79
CA LEU A 73 -1.50 -26.15 6.72
C LEU A 73 -0.47 -25.28 5.99
N GLU A 74 0.06 -25.76 4.86
CA GLU A 74 1.00 -25.01 4.03
C GLU A 74 0.34 -23.81 3.35
N LYS A 75 -0.89 -23.98 2.84
CA LYS A 75 -1.69 -22.87 2.29
C LYS A 75 -2.02 -21.81 3.33
N GLU A 76 -2.32 -22.23 4.56
CA GLU A 76 -2.58 -21.31 5.67
C GLU A 76 -1.30 -20.57 6.11
N LYS A 77 -0.15 -21.26 6.18
CA LYS A 77 1.15 -20.63 6.42
C LYS A 77 1.50 -19.60 5.36
N LYS A 78 1.38 -19.93 4.06
CA LYS A 78 1.63 -18.99 2.96
C LYS A 78 0.70 -17.77 3.03
N LYS A 79 -0.57 -17.97 3.41
CA LYS A 79 -1.51 -16.86 3.61
C LYS A 79 -1.14 -15.97 4.80
N LYS A 80 -0.74 -16.57 5.93
CA LYS A 80 -0.27 -15.83 7.13
C LYS A 80 1.01 -15.06 6.85
N GLU A 81 1.97 -15.66 6.17
CA GLU A 81 3.23 -15.02 5.78
C GLU A 81 2.99 -13.85 4.84
N ALA A 82 2.14 -14.02 3.82
CA ALA A 82 1.73 -12.91 2.94
C ALA A 82 1.03 -11.77 3.72
N GLU A 83 0.25 -12.10 4.76
CA GLU A 83 -0.41 -11.11 5.62
C GLU A 83 0.59 -10.39 6.54
N GLU A 84 1.57 -11.11 7.10
CA GLU A 84 2.64 -10.53 7.92
C GLU A 84 3.55 -9.62 7.11
N LEU A 85 3.95 -10.02 5.89
CA LEU A 85 4.63 -9.13 4.95
C LEU A 85 3.79 -7.89 4.64
N ASN A 86 2.48 -8.04 4.45
CA ASN A 86 1.56 -6.92 4.24
C ASN A 86 1.52 -5.94 5.44
N LYS A 87 1.61 -6.46 6.67
CA LYS A 87 1.64 -5.66 7.89
C LYS A 87 2.97 -4.96 8.09
N LEU A 88 4.09 -5.63 7.79
CA LEU A 88 5.44 -5.08 7.93
C LEU A 88 5.72 -3.97 6.91
N PHE A 89 5.31 -4.18 5.66
CA PHE A 89 5.48 -3.19 4.58
C PHE A 89 4.31 -2.23 4.46
N ARG A 90 3.35 -2.25 5.39
CA ARG A 90 2.28 -1.26 5.42
C ARG A 90 2.93 0.08 5.75
N PRO A 91 3.02 1.04 4.80
CA PRO A 91 3.42 2.37 5.19
C PRO A 91 2.38 2.84 6.19
N ALA A 92 2.81 3.53 7.25
CA ALA A 92 1.94 4.17 8.21
C ALA A 92 1.04 5.17 7.46
N ALA A 93 -0.04 4.66 6.88
CA ALA A 93 -0.87 5.38 5.93
C ALA A 93 -1.70 6.37 6.73
N THR A 94 -1.17 7.58 6.86
CA THR A 94 -1.97 8.81 6.91
C THR A 94 -3.13 8.62 5.94
N GLN A 95 -4.34 8.42 6.48
CA GLN A 95 -5.56 8.45 5.67
C GLN A 95 -5.48 9.70 4.79
N GLN A 96 -5.58 9.56 3.47
CA GLN A 96 -5.68 10.70 2.55
C GLN A 96 -6.89 11.53 2.98
N LYS A 97 -6.65 12.57 3.77
CA LYS A 97 -7.66 13.56 4.16
C LYS A 97 -7.81 14.50 2.98
N LEU A 98 -8.92 14.36 2.28
CA LEU A 98 -9.29 15.30 1.22
C LEU A 98 -9.80 16.59 1.85
N GLY A 99 -9.42 17.73 1.29
CA GLY A 99 -9.98 19.03 1.66
C GLY A 99 -11.48 19.09 1.36
N LYS A 100 -12.23 19.92 2.09
CA LYS A 100 -13.67 20.13 1.86
C LYS A 100 -13.88 20.66 0.44
N GLY A 101 -14.57 19.89 -0.41
CA GLY A 101 -14.91 20.27 -1.79
C GLY A 101 -14.20 19.50 -2.91
N VAL A 102 -13.27 18.59 -2.60
CA VAL A 102 -12.64 17.73 -3.62
C VAL A 102 -13.33 16.37 -3.69
N ASP A 103 -13.84 16.03 -4.88
CA ASP A 103 -14.49 14.73 -5.10
C ASP A 103 -13.52 13.57 -4.83
N PRO A 104 -13.84 12.62 -3.94
CA PRO A 104 -12.92 11.54 -3.60
C PRO A 104 -12.50 10.67 -4.77
N LYS A 105 -13.35 10.58 -5.80
CA LYS A 105 -13.10 9.80 -7.01
C LYS A 105 -12.25 10.51 -8.05
N SER A 106 -11.86 11.78 -7.84
CA SER A 106 -10.86 12.46 -8.67
C SER A 106 -9.42 12.21 -8.19
N VAL A 107 -9.26 11.65 -6.98
CA VAL A 107 -7.95 11.37 -6.37
C VAL A 107 -7.65 9.89 -6.43
N VAL A 108 -6.42 9.54 -6.86
CA VAL A 108 -5.96 8.16 -6.92
C VAL A 108 -5.80 7.57 -5.52
N CYS A 109 -6.31 6.36 -5.34
CA CYS A 109 -6.25 5.61 -4.10
C CYS A 109 -4.81 5.24 -3.73
N ALA A 110 -4.29 5.75 -2.61
CA ALA A 110 -2.95 5.39 -2.13
C ALA A 110 -2.76 3.87 -1.94
N PHE A 111 -3.81 3.16 -1.51
CA PHE A 111 -3.76 1.69 -1.36
C PHE A 111 -3.78 0.97 -2.71
N PHE A 112 -4.40 1.55 -3.74
CA PHE A 112 -4.43 0.94 -5.09
C PHE A 112 -3.09 1.10 -5.77
N LYS A 113 -2.47 2.29 -5.63
CA LYS A 113 -1.11 2.55 -6.09
C LYS A 113 -0.08 1.57 -5.53
N GLN A 114 -0.32 1.08 -4.31
CA GLN A 114 0.52 0.08 -3.63
C GLN A 114 0.11 -1.37 -3.91
N GLY A 115 -0.95 -1.62 -4.70
CA GLY A 115 -1.47 -2.97 -4.96
C GLY A 115 -2.19 -3.62 -3.77
N LEU A 116 -2.50 -2.85 -2.72
CA LEU A 116 -3.07 -3.31 -1.45
C LEU A 116 -4.58 -3.05 -1.33
N CYS A 117 -5.19 -2.39 -2.32
CA CYS A 117 -6.61 -2.05 -2.27
C CYS A 117 -7.50 -3.26 -2.53
N LYS A 118 -8.20 -3.73 -1.49
CA LYS A 118 -9.20 -4.81 -1.57
C LYS A 118 -10.58 -4.35 -2.04
N LYS A 119 -10.79 -3.04 -2.25
CA LYS A 119 -12.11 -2.45 -2.53
C LYS A 119 -12.49 -2.44 -4.01
N GLY A 120 -11.55 -2.72 -4.92
CA GLY A 120 -11.80 -2.69 -6.37
C GLY A 120 -12.46 -1.37 -6.82
N ASP A 121 -13.36 -1.44 -7.80
CA ASP A 121 -14.02 -0.26 -8.39
C ASP A 121 -14.98 0.49 -7.44
N LYS A 122 -15.34 -0.15 -6.33
CA LYS A 122 -16.13 0.42 -5.24
C LYS A 122 -15.29 1.24 -4.25
N CYS A 123 -13.99 1.40 -4.51
CA CYS A 123 -13.15 2.25 -3.69
C CYS A 123 -13.64 3.71 -3.72
N LYS A 124 -13.56 4.37 -2.56
CA LYS A 124 -13.87 5.81 -2.40
C LYS A 124 -12.94 6.68 -3.25
N PHE A 125 -11.75 6.19 -3.52
CA PHE A 125 -10.72 6.84 -4.32
C PHE A 125 -10.57 6.13 -5.67
N SER A 126 -10.11 6.84 -6.69
CA SER A 126 -9.99 6.26 -8.03
C SER A 126 -8.86 5.25 -8.16
N HIS A 127 -9.09 4.26 -9.01
CA HIS A 127 -8.11 3.25 -9.43
C HIS A 127 -7.57 3.53 -10.83
N ASP A 128 -7.86 4.69 -11.41
CA ASP A 128 -7.27 5.09 -12.67
C ASP A 128 -5.89 5.75 -12.46
N LEU A 129 -4.83 5.01 -12.78
CA LEU A 129 -3.44 5.50 -12.76
C LEU A 129 -3.21 6.62 -13.79
N SER A 130 -4.07 6.76 -14.79
CA SER A 130 -4.00 7.84 -15.77
C SER A 130 -4.21 9.21 -15.12
N MET A 131 -5.05 9.29 -14.07
CA MET A 131 -5.31 10.55 -13.36
C MET A 131 -4.12 11.04 -12.51
N GLU A 132 -3.19 10.16 -12.13
CA GLU A 132 -1.94 10.55 -11.46
C GLU A 132 -0.79 10.80 -12.43
N ARG A 133 -0.97 10.55 -13.73
CA ARG A 133 -0.14 11.21 -14.74
C ARG A 133 -0.51 12.69 -14.72
N LYS A 134 0.05 13.40 -13.73
CA LYS A 134 0.43 14.79 -13.92
C LYS A 134 1.16 14.79 -15.25
N SER A 135 0.50 15.31 -16.27
CA SER A 135 1.11 15.59 -17.56
C SER A 135 2.49 16.18 -17.30
N GLU A 136 3.50 15.69 -18.02
CA GLU A 136 4.87 16.20 -17.89
C GLU A 136 4.80 17.72 -17.79
N LYS A 137 5.33 18.26 -16.70
CA LYS A 137 5.29 19.69 -16.46
C LYS A 137 5.98 20.33 -17.66
N ARG A 138 5.23 21.12 -18.44
CA ARG A 138 5.78 21.90 -19.54
C ARG A 138 7.06 22.58 -19.05
N SER A 139 8.16 22.38 -19.76
CA SER A 139 9.45 22.91 -19.36
C SER A 139 9.35 24.43 -19.15
N LEU A 140 9.87 24.91 -18.02
CA LEU A 140 9.87 26.35 -17.68
C LEU A 140 10.83 27.17 -18.55
N TYR A 141 11.75 26.49 -19.26
CA TYR A 141 12.85 27.10 -19.99
C TYR A 141 12.73 26.96 -21.51
N VAL A 142 11.75 26.19 -22.00
CA VAL A 142 11.54 25.95 -23.44
C VAL A 142 10.17 26.47 -23.83
N ASP A 143 10.12 27.38 -24.82
CA ASP A 143 8.86 27.84 -25.42
C ASP A 143 8.46 26.81 -26.49
N VAL A 144 7.17 26.45 -26.58
CA VAL A 144 6.68 25.48 -27.59
C VAL A 144 6.98 25.96 -29.01
N ARG A 145 7.05 27.28 -29.21
CA ARG A 145 7.43 27.85 -30.51
C ARG A 145 8.87 27.51 -30.92
N ASP A 146 9.78 27.30 -29.95
CA ASP A 146 11.16 26.89 -30.25
C ASP A 146 11.20 25.43 -30.74
N GLU A 147 10.40 24.54 -30.14
CA GLU A 147 10.33 23.12 -30.55
C GLU A 147 9.77 22.95 -31.97
N ASP A 148 8.81 23.78 -32.36
CA ASP A 148 8.23 23.74 -33.71
C ASP A 148 9.22 24.26 -34.76
N LEU A 149 10.05 25.26 -34.41
CA LEU A 149 11.12 25.75 -35.28
C LEU A 149 12.26 24.74 -35.47
N GLU A 150 12.64 23.99 -34.42
CA GLU A 150 13.68 22.95 -34.52
C GLU A 150 13.24 21.73 -35.35
N LYS A 151 11.94 21.44 -35.38
CA LYS A 151 11.36 20.38 -36.22
C LYS A 151 11.21 20.79 -37.69
N ASP A 152 11.37 22.08 -38.00
CA ASP A 152 11.15 22.64 -39.34
C ASP A 152 12.43 22.77 -40.18
N THR A 153 13.26 21.72 -40.17
CA THR A 153 14.50 21.63 -40.95
C THR A 153 14.23 21.54 -42.46
N MET A 154 15.07 22.19 -43.28
CA MET A 154 14.92 22.36 -44.74
C MET A 154 14.72 21.06 -45.55
N GLU A 155 15.09 19.92 -44.99
CA GLU A 155 14.90 18.58 -45.58
C GLU A 155 13.43 18.12 -45.58
N ASN A 156 12.55 18.77 -44.81
CA ASN A 156 11.14 18.38 -44.63
C ASN A 156 10.15 19.36 -45.31
N TRP A 157 10.65 20.20 -46.23
CA TRP A 157 9.85 21.24 -46.90
C TRP A 157 9.33 20.75 -48.26
N ASP A 158 8.00 20.68 -48.40
CA ASP A 158 7.34 20.43 -49.69
C ASP A 158 7.30 21.70 -50.57
N GLU A 159 7.13 21.54 -51.89
CA GLU A 159 7.05 22.63 -52.90
C GLU A 159 6.05 23.74 -52.53
N ALA A 160 4.93 23.38 -51.88
CA ALA A 160 3.93 24.33 -51.40
C ALA A 160 4.44 25.22 -50.25
N LYS A 161 5.22 24.65 -49.32
CA LYS A 161 5.83 25.37 -48.20
C LYS A 161 6.96 26.27 -48.70
N LEU A 162 7.68 25.82 -49.74
CA LEU A 162 8.67 26.64 -50.44
C LEU A 162 8.03 27.87 -51.11
N GLN A 163 6.90 27.68 -51.81
CA GLN A 163 6.14 28.79 -52.41
C GLN A 163 5.58 29.75 -51.36
N GLU A 164 5.09 29.25 -50.22
CA GLU A 164 4.63 30.08 -49.10
C GLU A 164 5.74 30.94 -48.51
N VAL A 165 6.93 30.37 -48.28
CA VAL A 165 8.10 31.10 -47.74
C VAL A 165 8.62 32.16 -48.73
N VAL A 166 8.61 31.87 -50.03
CA VAL A 166 8.98 32.85 -51.07
C VAL A 166 7.98 34.01 -51.11
N ASN A 167 6.67 33.71 -51.03
CA ASN A 167 5.63 34.74 -50.94
C ASN A 167 5.71 35.54 -49.64
N GLN A 168 6.12 34.90 -48.54
CA GLN A 168 6.32 35.54 -47.25
C GLN A 168 7.50 36.52 -47.26
N LYS A 169 8.61 36.20 -47.94
CA LYS A 169 9.78 37.09 -48.08
C LYS A 169 9.57 38.33 -48.95
N HIS A 170 8.56 38.32 -49.82
CA HIS A 170 8.26 39.43 -50.74
C HIS A 170 6.94 40.18 -50.41
N GLY A 171 6.21 39.76 -49.38
CA GLY A 171 4.93 40.36 -48.98
C GLY A 171 5.06 41.39 -47.85
N GLU A 172 4.23 42.43 -47.89
CA GLU A 172 4.09 43.50 -46.88
C GLU A 172 3.66 42.99 -45.47
N ALA A 173 3.45 41.68 -45.32
CA ALA A 173 3.06 40.98 -44.09
C ALA A 173 4.21 40.78 -43.08
N ASP A 174 5.48 40.93 -43.49
CA ASP A 174 6.64 40.75 -42.58
C ASP A 174 6.74 41.83 -41.50
N LYS A 175 6.12 43.02 -41.69
CA LYS A 175 6.05 44.05 -40.64
C LYS A 175 5.15 43.70 -39.45
N LYS A 176 4.27 42.68 -39.57
CA LYS A 176 3.36 42.26 -38.47
C LYS A 176 3.86 41.04 -37.69
N LYS A 177 4.88 40.32 -38.17
CA LYS A 177 5.51 39.17 -37.47
C LYS A 177 6.88 39.48 -36.84
N GLY A 178 7.44 40.68 -37.04
CA GLY A 178 8.43 41.24 -36.12
C GLY A 178 7.67 41.81 -34.93
N ASN A 179 7.88 41.43 -33.67
CA ASN A 179 9.15 41.20 -33.02
C ASN A 179 8.84 40.26 -31.86
N GLU A 180 9.23 38.99 -31.94
CA GLU A 180 9.22 38.16 -30.74
C GLU A 180 10.21 38.78 -29.76
N THR A 181 9.67 39.40 -28.73
CA THR A 181 10.50 40.07 -27.75
C THR A 181 11.19 38.99 -26.92
N LYS A 182 12.51 39.13 -26.71
CA LYS A 182 13.26 38.36 -25.69
C LYS A 182 12.76 38.62 -24.26
N ILE A 183 11.78 39.50 -24.11
CA ILE A 183 11.13 39.88 -22.87
C ILE A 183 10.12 38.80 -22.50
N VAL A 184 10.18 38.37 -21.24
CA VAL A 184 9.31 37.36 -20.68
C VAL A 184 7.90 37.91 -20.49
N CYS A 185 6.88 37.13 -20.83
CA CYS A 185 5.48 37.51 -20.65
C CYS A 185 5.13 37.74 -19.18
N LYS A 186 4.47 38.85 -18.87
CA LYS A 186 4.02 39.19 -17.50
C LYS A 186 3.10 38.13 -16.91
N TYR A 187 2.13 37.65 -17.70
CA TYR A 187 1.18 36.62 -17.25
C TYR A 187 1.85 35.27 -17.00
N PHE A 188 2.95 34.98 -17.70
CA PHE A 188 3.77 33.79 -17.46
C PHE A 188 4.50 33.90 -16.12
N LEU A 189 5.11 35.04 -15.81
CA LEU A 189 5.72 35.27 -14.50
C LEU A 189 4.70 35.13 -13.36
N GLU A 190 3.52 35.73 -13.51
CA GLU A 190 2.44 35.62 -12.52
C GLU A 190 1.94 34.16 -12.36
N ALA A 191 1.83 33.42 -13.45
CA ALA A 191 1.43 32.01 -13.41
C ALA A 191 2.47 31.12 -12.73
N ILE A 192 3.76 31.42 -12.91
CA ILE A 192 4.82 30.70 -12.20
C ILE A 192 4.84 31.08 -10.72
N GLU A 193 4.68 32.36 -10.38
CA GLU A 193 4.60 32.80 -8.98
C GLU A 193 3.42 32.18 -8.24
N GLN A 194 2.32 31.93 -8.94
CA GLN A 194 1.13 31.27 -8.40
C GLN A 194 1.18 29.73 -8.49
N GLU A 195 2.28 29.13 -8.96
CA GLU A 195 2.42 27.68 -9.23
C GLU A 195 1.32 27.11 -10.16
N LYS A 196 0.67 27.97 -10.95
CA LYS A 196 -0.41 27.62 -11.89
C LYS A 196 0.09 27.33 -13.31
N TYR A 197 1.36 27.62 -13.60
CA TYR A 197 1.97 27.30 -14.88
C TYR A 197 2.11 25.78 -15.07
N GLY A 198 1.49 25.25 -16.13
CA GLY A 198 1.44 23.82 -16.42
C GLY A 198 0.64 23.50 -17.68
N TRP A 199 0.25 22.24 -17.85
CA TRP A 199 -0.40 21.71 -19.06
C TRP A 199 -1.69 22.42 -19.47
N PHE A 200 -2.44 23.00 -18.52
CA PHE A 200 -3.69 23.71 -18.79
C PHE A 200 -3.52 25.25 -18.79
N TRP A 201 -2.31 25.75 -18.63
CA TRP A 201 -2.07 27.19 -18.62
C TRP A 201 -1.91 27.71 -20.04
N SER A 202 -2.86 28.52 -20.49
CA SER A 202 -2.75 29.33 -21.70
C SER A 202 -2.51 30.79 -21.32
N CYS A 203 -1.71 31.49 -22.13
CA CYS A 203 -1.57 32.92 -21.95
C CYS A 203 -2.91 33.61 -22.30
N PRO A 204 -3.38 34.58 -21.52
CA PRO A 204 -4.53 35.41 -21.89
C PRO A 204 -4.36 36.14 -23.24
N ASN A 205 -3.12 36.32 -23.71
CA ASN A 205 -2.79 36.88 -25.01
C ASN A 205 -2.75 35.82 -26.14
N GLY A 206 -3.11 34.57 -25.85
CA GLY A 206 -3.14 33.47 -26.81
C GLY A 206 -1.76 32.88 -27.16
N GLU A 207 -1.76 32.03 -28.19
CA GLU A 207 -0.56 31.36 -28.73
C GLU A 207 0.35 32.33 -29.52
N SER A 208 -0.20 33.46 -29.98
CA SER A 208 0.52 34.53 -30.69
C SER A 208 1.06 35.63 -29.75
N CYS A 209 1.34 35.29 -28.49
CA CYS A 209 1.86 36.26 -27.54
C CYS A 209 3.21 36.84 -28.01
N ILE A 210 3.29 38.17 -28.08
CA ILE A 210 4.49 38.94 -28.48
C ILE A 210 5.67 38.72 -27.50
N TYR A 211 5.35 38.29 -26.27
CA TYR A 211 6.31 38.04 -25.20
C TYR A 211 6.59 36.53 -25.04
N ARG A 212 7.80 36.18 -24.58
CA ARG A 212 8.25 34.78 -24.46
C ARG A 212 7.60 34.08 -23.26
N HIS A 213 7.15 32.84 -23.44
CA HIS A 213 6.58 31.98 -22.39
C HIS A 213 7.61 30.98 -21.84
N ALA A 214 8.83 31.47 -21.62
CA ALA A 214 9.94 30.73 -21.06
C ALA A 214 10.80 31.68 -20.22
N LEU A 215 11.40 31.15 -19.16
CA LEU A 215 12.35 31.91 -18.35
C LEU A 215 13.65 32.15 -19.13
N PRO A 216 14.32 33.30 -18.91
CA PRO A 216 15.61 33.54 -19.52
C PRO A 216 16.62 32.46 -19.12
N PRO A 217 17.49 32.02 -20.03
CA PRO A 217 18.50 31.01 -19.73
C PRO A 217 19.39 31.49 -18.56
N GLY A 218 19.50 30.66 -17.52
CA GLY A 218 20.26 30.97 -16.30
C GLY A 218 19.48 31.64 -15.16
N PHE A 219 18.20 32.01 -15.36
CA PHE A 219 17.36 32.54 -14.28
C PHE A 219 16.77 31.43 -13.42
N VAL A 220 17.28 31.25 -12.21
CA VAL A 220 16.76 30.29 -11.23
C VAL A 220 15.73 30.96 -10.32
N LEU A 221 14.49 30.47 -10.33
CA LEU A 221 13.46 31.00 -9.44
C LEU A 221 13.82 30.74 -7.98
N LYS A 222 13.94 31.82 -7.22
CA LYS A 222 13.95 31.75 -5.76
C LYS A 222 12.52 31.47 -5.30
N LYS A 223 12.22 30.20 -5.01
CA LYS A 223 10.96 29.82 -4.37
C LYS A 223 10.83 30.65 -3.09
N LYS A 224 9.78 31.47 -2.98
CA LYS A 224 9.39 32.05 -1.70
C LYS A 224 9.01 30.86 -0.80
N GLU A 225 9.92 30.40 0.04
CA GLU A 225 9.54 29.54 1.16
C GLU A 225 8.47 30.32 1.93
N ASN A 226 7.24 29.79 1.94
CA ASN A 226 6.20 30.31 2.81
C ASN A 226 6.74 30.26 4.24
N LYS A 227 7.08 31.43 4.78
CA LYS A 227 7.69 31.66 6.09
C LYS A 227 6.71 31.46 7.25
N LEU A 228 5.65 30.69 7.01
CA LEU A 228 4.56 30.43 7.93
C LEU A 228 4.49 28.91 8.07
N GLU A 229 4.80 28.41 9.27
CA GLU A 229 4.66 27.02 9.74
C GLU A 229 5.86 26.06 9.66
N LYS A 230 7.10 26.53 9.62
CA LYS A 230 8.18 25.77 10.30
C LYS A 230 8.23 26.29 11.73
N LYS A 231 7.42 25.70 12.63
CA LYS A 231 7.74 25.77 14.06
C LYS A 231 9.12 25.14 14.18
N ASP A 232 10.07 25.86 14.73
CA ASP A 232 11.41 25.33 15.02
C ASP A 232 11.26 24.22 16.06
N GLU A 233 10.99 23.00 15.59
CA GLU A 233 11.22 21.78 16.34
C GLU A 233 12.72 21.73 16.59
N ILE A 234 13.13 22.26 17.73
CA ILE A 234 14.49 22.16 18.26
C ILE A 234 14.94 20.72 18.06
N SER A 235 15.99 20.55 17.26
CA SER A 235 16.51 19.22 16.93
C SER A 235 16.87 18.48 18.21
N LEU A 236 16.73 17.15 18.23
CA LEU A 236 17.00 16.34 19.41
C LEU A 236 18.41 16.62 19.98
N GLU A 237 19.37 16.90 19.10
CA GLU A 237 20.75 17.26 19.41
C GLU A 237 20.85 18.58 20.18
N GLU A 238 20.06 19.58 19.79
CA GLU A 238 20.05 20.90 20.45
C GLU A 238 19.36 20.82 21.83
N LEU A 239 18.35 19.95 21.97
CA LEU A 239 17.77 19.64 23.27
C LEU A 239 18.80 18.95 24.19
N ILE A 240 19.52 17.97 23.67
CA ILE A 240 20.56 17.23 24.42
C ILE A 240 21.67 18.18 24.89
N GLU A 241 22.15 19.07 24.02
CA GLU A 241 23.24 19.99 24.38
C GLU A 241 22.78 21.02 25.41
N ARG A 242 21.54 21.50 25.31
CA ARG A 242 20.92 22.36 26.32
C ARG A 242 20.80 21.66 27.68
N GLU A 243 20.31 20.42 27.70
CA GLU A 243 20.19 19.66 28.94
C GLU A 243 21.56 19.31 29.54
N ARG A 244 22.57 19.01 28.70
CA ARG A 244 23.94 18.76 29.16
C ARG A 244 24.58 20.00 29.77
N ALA A 245 24.39 21.17 29.16
CA ALA A 245 24.85 22.44 29.70
C ALA A 245 24.13 22.83 31.01
N ALA A 246 22.87 22.39 31.17
CA ALA A 246 22.09 22.59 32.39
C ALA A 246 22.50 21.65 33.54
N LEU A 247 23.23 20.56 33.27
CA LEU A 247 23.76 19.70 34.32
C LEU A 247 24.92 20.42 35.04
N GLY A 248 24.75 20.63 36.35
CA GLY A 248 25.79 21.21 37.22
C GLY A 248 27.00 20.27 37.42
N PRO A 249 28.05 20.74 38.11
CA PRO A 249 29.29 19.98 38.31
C PRO A 249 29.14 18.75 39.22
N ASP A 250 28.07 18.65 40.01
CA ASP A 250 27.81 17.53 40.93
C ASP A 250 27.08 16.37 40.23
N THR A 251 27.81 15.64 39.38
CA THR A 251 27.28 14.46 38.66
C THR A 251 27.74 13.15 39.29
N THR A 252 26.80 12.24 39.54
CA THR A 252 27.12 10.88 40.00
C THR A 252 27.77 10.06 38.90
N ARG A 253 28.97 9.53 39.16
CA ARG A 253 29.64 8.60 38.26
C ARG A 253 28.83 7.31 38.10
N VAL A 254 28.72 6.84 36.86
CA VAL A 254 28.03 5.60 36.53
C VAL A 254 28.98 4.43 36.80
N THR A 255 28.78 3.77 37.94
CA THR A 255 29.42 2.52 38.34
C THR A 255 28.34 1.44 38.39
N LEU A 256 28.73 0.16 38.49
CA LEU A 256 27.75 -0.93 38.57
C LEU A 256 26.82 -0.76 39.79
N GLU A 257 27.38 -0.37 40.93
CA GLU A 257 26.64 -0.16 42.18
C GLU A 257 25.64 1.01 42.06
N THR A 258 26.11 2.15 41.53
CA THR A 258 25.24 3.34 41.35
C THR A 258 24.16 3.09 40.29
N PHE A 259 24.47 2.31 39.25
CA PHE A 259 23.51 1.92 38.23
C PHE A 259 22.44 0.94 38.75
N ILE A 260 22.81 -0.05 39.57
CA ILE A 260 21.84 -0.97 40.19
C ILE A 260 20.92 -0.20 41.14
N ALA A 261 21.48 0.70 41.97
CA ALA A 261 20.70 1.57 42.84
C ALA A 261 19.73 2.46 42.04
N TRP A 262 20.21 3.08 40.95
CA TRP A 262 19.37 3.84 40.04
C TRP A 262 18.26 2.99 39.39
N LYS A 263 18.58 1.79 38.90
CA LYS A 263 17.63 0.88 38.25
C LYS A 263 16.54 0.46 39.23
N LYS A 264 16.92 0.10 40.47
CA LYS A 264 15.96 -0.21 41.55
C LYS A 264 15.05 0.98 41.83
N ARG A 265 15.62 2.20 41.92
CA ARG A 265 14.86 3.44 42.10
C ARG A 265 13.89 3.71 40.95
N LYS A 266 14.32 3.59 39.69
CA LYS A 266 13.44 3.81 38.52
C LYS A 266 12.33 2.77 38.42
N ILE A 267 12.60 1.51 38.78
CA ILE A 267 11.56 0.46 38.83
C ILE A 267 10.52 0.79 39.91
N GLN A 268 10.97 1.20 41.11
CA GLN A 268 10.06 1.61 42.19
C GLN A 268 9.25 2.86 41.83
N GLU A 269 9.88 3.87 41.21
CA GLU A 269 9.21 5.08 40.72
C GLU A 269 8.14 4.74 39.67
N LYS A 270 8.46 3.85 38.72
CA LYS A 270 7.49 3.37 37.71
C LYS A 270 6.33 2.63 38.36
N LYS A 271 6.60 1.76 39.34
CA LYS A 271 5.55 1.04 40.08
C LYS A 271 4.64 2.01 40.85
N LYS A 272 5.21 2.96 41.58
CA LYS A 272 4.47 3.99 42.30
C LYS A 272 3.63 4.85 41.35
N LYS A 273 4.18 5.29 40.21
CA LYS A 273 3.43 6.04 39.20
C LYS A 273 2.25 5.25 38.62
N LEU A 274 2.40 3.94 38.44
CA LEU A 274 1.31 3.06 38.03
C LEU A 274 0.24 2.91 39.11
N GLU A 275 0.64 2.74 40.37
CA GLU A 275 -0.28 2.68 41.53
C GLU A 275 -1.04 3.99 41.70
N ASP A 276 -0.36 5.14 41.62
CA ASP A 276 -0.98 6.46 41.69
C ASP A 276 -1.96 6.69 40.52
N ASN A 277 -1.60 6.27 39.30
CA ASN A 277 -2.49 6.36 38.14
C ASN A 277 -3.70 5.42 38.29
N LYS A 278 -3.48 4.20 38.78
CA LYS A 278 -4.56 3.25 39.07
C LYS A 278 -5.49 3.78 40.17
N ALA A 279 -4.95 4.40 41.21
CA ALA A 279 -5.71 5.03 42.29
C ALA A 279 -6.53 6.23 41.79
N LYS A 280 -5.94 7.10 40.95
CA LYS A 280 -6.66 8.21 40.29
C LYS A 280 -7.80 7.69 39.42
N LYS A 281 -7.53 6.71 38.55
CA LYS A 281 -8.56 6.07 37.72
C LYS A 281 -9.68 5.42 38.55
N LYS A 282 -9.33 4.77 39.67
CA LYS A 282 -10.33 4.18 40.59
C LYS A 282 -11.16 5.26 41.29
N ALA A 283 -10.55 6.39 41.68
CA ALA A 283 -11.27 7.52 42.25
C ALA A 283 -12.19 8.20 41.23
N ASP A 284 -11.72 8.41 40.00
CA ASP A 284 -12.50 8.94 38.88
C ASP A 284 -13.69 8.02 38.56
N PHE A 285 -13.46 6.70 38.54
CA PHE A 285 -14.52 5.68 38.40
C PHE A 285 -15.56 5.77 39.51
N LYS A 286 -15.12 5.83 40.79
CA LYS A 286 -16.03 5.96 41.94
C LYS A 286 -16.83 7.27 41.91
N SER A 287 -16.28 8.33 41.33
CA SER A 287 -16.94 9.62 41.15
C SER A 287 -17.91 9.67 39.94
N GLY A 288 -18.11 8.57 39.23
CA GLY A 288 -19.04 8.48 38.09
C GLY A 288 -18.45 8.92 36.74
N LYS A 289 -17.14 9.21 36.65
CA LYS A 289 -16.46 9.51 35.38
C LYS A 289 -15.95 8.22 34.73
N THR A 290 -16.87 7.41 34.23
CA THR A 290 -16.59 6.10 33.60
C THR A 290 -15.97 6.21 32.20
N LEU A 291 -16.05 7.37 31.53
CA LEU A 291 -15.63 7.54 30.13
C LEU A 291 -14.10 7.37 29.89
N MET A 292 -13.27 7.42 30.94
CA MET A 292 -11.81 7.34 30.83
C MET A 292 -11.19 6.04 31.38
N VAL A 293 -12.03 5.08 31.76
CA VAL A 293 -11.59 3.80 32.32
C VAL A 293 -11.81 2.70 31.29
N SER A 294 -10.78 1.91 31.01
CA SER A 294 -10.90 0.78 30.07
C SER A 294 -11.86 -0.27 30.62
N GLY A 295 -12.64 -0.96 29.76
CA GLY A 295 -13.55 -2.04 30.21
C GLY A 295 -12.86 -3.08 31.09
N ARG A 296 -11.59 -3.44 30.81
CA ARG A 296 -10.79 -4.32 31.67
C ARG A 296 -10.52 -3.71 33.06
N GLU A 297 -10.29 -2.41 33.12
CA GLU A 297 -10.08 -1.68 34.38
C GLU A 297 -11.39 -1.55 35.17
N VAL A 298 -12.55 -1.46 34.49
CA VAL A 298 -13.87 -1.49 35.14
C VAL A 298 -14.08 -2.80 35.91
N PHE A 299 -13.78 -3.94 35.28
CA PHE A 299 -13.85 -5.26 35.93
C PHE A 299 -12.84 -5.42 37.08
N GLU A 300 -11.63 -4.86 36.96
CA GLU A 300 -10.65 -4.85 38.06
C GLU A 300 -11.04 -3.94 39.24
N PHE A 301 -11.83 -2.90 39.00
CA PHE A 301 -12.25 -1.93 40.03
C PHE A 301 -13.55 -2.31 40.73
N ARG A 302 -14.44 -3.03 40.06
CA ARG A 302 -15.72 -3.51 40.61
C ARG A 302 -16.00 -4.95 40.13
N PRO A 303 -15.41 -5.96 40.80
CA PRO A 303 -15.59 -7.38 40.45
C PRO A 303 -17.06 -7.86 40.53
N GLU A 304 -17.88 -7.22 41.38
CA GLU A 304 -19.29 -7.54 41.59
C GLU A 304 -20.18 -7.32 40.35
N LEU A 305 -19.76 -6.46 39.40
CA LEU A 305 -20.53 -6.18 38.18
C LEU A 305 -20.60 -7.37 37.20
N VAL A 306 -19.95 -8.49 37.53
CA VAL A 306 -19.95 -9.75 36.75
C VAL A 306 -20.98 -10.74 37.31
N GLU A 307 -21.42 -10.57 38.56
CA GLU A 307 -22.31 -11.53 39.24
C GLU A 307 -23.80 -11.16 39.11
N ASP A 308 -24.14 -9.92 38.74
CA ASP A 308 -25.53 -9.43 38.67
C ASP A 308 -26.27 -9.77 37.36
N ASP A 309 -25.76 -10.67 36.49
CA ASP A 309 -26.37 -10.99 35.18
C ASP A 309 -26.91 -12.44 35.09
N ASP A 310 -26.97 -13.18 36.21
CA ASP A 310 -27.46 -14.58 36.28
C ASP A 310 -28.69 -14.79 37.21
N ASP A 311 -29.29 -13.74 37.78
CA ASP A 311 -30.45 -13.83 38.68
C ASP A 311 -31.67 -12.98 38.21
N ASP A 312 -31.93 -12.91 36.91
CA ASP A 312 -33.14 -12.26 36.35
C ASP A 312 -33.94 -13.19 35.40
N ASP A 313 -33.85 -14.51 35.61
CA ASP A 313 -34.79 -15.50 35.07
C ASP A 313 -35.36 -16.32 36.24
N ASP A 314 -36.63 -16.04 36.58
CA ASP A 314 -37.61 -16.84 37.35
C ASP A 314 -38.06 -16.28 38.71
N VAL A 315 -39.21 -15.55 38.70
CA VAL A 315 -40.41 -15.62 39.59
C VAL A 315 -41.30 -14.39 39.28
N ASP A 316 -42.63 -14.39 39.13
CA ASP A 316 -43.73 -15.35 39.24
C ASP A 316 -44.99 -14.67 38.62
N VAL A 317 -45.88 -15.47 38.03
CA VAL A 317 -47.33 -15.22 37.72
C VAL A 317 -47.74 -14.06 36.80
#